data_AF-A0A497G7C1-F1
#
_entry.id   AF-A0A497G7C1-F1
#
_cell.length_a   1.000
_cell.length_b   1.000
_cell.length_c   1.000
_cell.angle_alpha   90.00
_cell.angle_beta   90.00
_cell.angle_gamma   90.00
#
_symmetry.space_group_name_H-M   'P 1'
#
loop_
_entity.id
_entity.type
_entity.pdbx_description
1 polymer ?
#
loop_
_entity_poly.entity_id
_entity_poly.type
_entity_poly.pdbx_seq_one_letter_code
_entity_poly.pdbx_strand_id
1 'polypeptide(L)' 'MRYYVDNSSWFDSHPYNKAQIKAAVKRGGGKNIRESHNYGWSNQPKVITFEATKSTVSTVEKAIQKALGTQWIIIRKKDW' A
#
# COMPACT_ATOMS: atom_id res chain seq x y z
N MET A 1 -7.55 -5.98 10.19
CA MET A 1 -6.72 -4.81 10.57
C MET A 1 -6.55 -3.92 9.35
N ARG A 2 -6.39 -2.61 9.52
CA ARG A 2 -6.16 -1.67 8.42
C ARG A 2 -4.66 -1.44 8.22
N TYR A 3 -4.25 -1.43 6.96
CA TYR A 3 -2.89 -1.23 6.51
C TYR A 3 -2.85 -0.20 5.40
N TYR A 4 -1.66 0.33 5.12
CA TYR A 4 -1.41 1.18 3.97
C TYR A 4 -0.06 0.87 3.36
N VAL A 5 0.05 1.14 2.06
CA VAL A 5 1.32 1.09 1.33
C VAL A 5 1.98 2.45 1.51
N ASP A 6 3.10 2.46 2.22
CA ASP A 6 3.82 3.68 2.56
C ASP A 6 4.36 4.36 1.30
N ASN A 7 4.27 5.68 1.24
CA ASN A 7 4.91 6.45 0.17
C ASN A 7 6.39 6.67 0.56
N SER A 8 7.15 5.57 0.61
CA SER A 8 8.57 5.55 0.97
C SER A 8 9.44 6.29 -0.05
N SER A 9 10.71 6.54 0.29
CA SER A 9 11.68 7.23 -0.58
C SER A 9 11.92 6.54 -1.93
N TRP A 10 11.58 5.26 -2.08
CA TRP A 10 11.59 4.60 -3.38
C TRP A 10 10.67 5.31 -4.39
N PHE A 11 9.55 5.87 -3.90
CA PHE A 11 8.60 6.63 -4.70
C PHE A 11 9.03 8.08 -4.99
N ASP A 12 10.17 8.55 -4.45
CA ASP A 12 10.74 9.85 -4.85
C ASP A 12 11.30 9.80 -6.27
N SER A 13 11.70 8.60 -6.72
CA SER A 13 12.23 8.33 -8.06
C SER A 13 11.28 7.50 -8.94
N HIS A 14 10.17 7.02 -8.38
CA HIS A 14 9.21 6.15 -9.08
C HIS A 14 7.78 6.60 -8.80
N PRO A 15 6.88 6.62 -9.81
CA PRO A 15 5.52 7.05 -9.59
C PRO A 15 4.79 6.09 -8.63
N TYR A 16 4.10 6.66 -7.64
CA TYR A 16 3.17 5.92 -6.79
C TYR A 16 1.94 5.50 -7.60
N ASN A 17 2.08 4.45 -8.43
CA ASN A 17 1.05 4.01 -9.36
C ASN A 17 -0.10 3.33 -8.60
N LYS A 18 -1.06 4.15 -8.18
CA LYS A 18 -2.24 3.74 -7.41
C LYS A 18 -3.03 2.62 -8.09
N ALA A 19 -3.20 2.66 -9.40
CA ALA A 19 -3.98 1.64 -10.12
C ALA A 19 -3.30 0.26 -10.01
N GLN A 20 -1.99 0.23 -10.23
CA GLN A 20 -1.17 -0.98 -10.14
C GLN A 20 -1.10 -1.50 -8.69
N ILE A 21 -0.93 -0.61 -7.71
CA ILE A 21 -0.94 -0.96 -6.29
C ILE A 21 -2.30 -1.53 -5.88
N LYS A 22 -3.42 -0.88 -6.24
CA LYS A 22 -4.79 -1.39 -5.94
C LYS A 22 -5.01 -2.78 -6.53
N ALA A 23 -4.60 -3.01 -7.77
CA ALA A 23 -4.72 -4.31 -8.42
C ALA A 23 -3.88 -5.39 -7.70
N ALA A 24 -2.65 -5.05 -7.30
CA ALA A 24 -1.77 -5.94 -6.55
C ALA A 24 -2.31 -6.26 -5.15
N VAL A 25 -2.83 -5.27 -4.43
CA VAL A 25 -3.48 -5.44 -3.12
C VAL A 25 -4.66 -6.40 -3.23
N LYS A 26 -5.52 -6.21 -4.24
CA LYS A 26 -6.66 -7.12 -4.49
C LYS A 26 -6.19 -8.55 -4.76
N ARG A 27 -5.15 -8.73 -5.59
CA ARG A 27 -4.55 -10.04 -5.89
C ARG A 27 -3.95 -10.72 -4.66
N GLY A 28 -3.36 -9.94 -3.75
CA GLY A 28 -2.81 -10.43 -2.49
C GLY A 28 -3.84 -10.76 -1.40
N GLY A 29 -5.13 -10.53 -1.67
CA GLY A 29 -6.23 -10.80 -0.73
C GLY A 29 -6.62 -9.62 0.16
N GLY A 30 -6.09 -8.42 -0.09
CA GLY A 30 -6.52 -7.20 0.58
C GLY A 30 -7.94 -6.80 0.17
N LYS A 31 -8.72 -6.31 1.15
CA LYS A 31 -10.14 -5.90 1.00
C LYS A 31 -10.30 -4.42 1.32
N ASN A 32 -11.48 -3.86 1.05
CA ASN A 32 -11.83 -2.47 1.42
C ASN A 32 -10.76 -1.44 1.00
N ILE A 33 -10.26 -1.57 -0.23
CA ILE A 33 -9.16 -0.78 -0.76
C ILE A 33 -9.63 0.67 -1.00
N ARG A 34 -8.99 1.64 -0.36
CA ARG A 34 -9.36 3.06 -0.38
C ARG A 34 -8.12 3.95 -0.46
N GLU A 35 -8.32 5.20 -0.84
CA GLU A 35 -7.28 6.23 -0.72
C GLU A 35 -7.48 7.01 0.58
N SER A 36 -6.40 7.29 1.29
CA SER A 36 -6.40 8.15 2.47
C SER A 36 -5.14 9.01 2.45
N HIS A 37 -5.21 10.21 3.01
CA HIS A 37 -4.01 11.01 3.19
C HIS A 37 -3.06 10.32 4.17
N ASN A 38 -1.76 10.29 3.84
CA ASN A 38 -0.75 9.70 4.70
C ASN A 38 -0.77 10.39 6.07
N TYR A 39 -0.70 9.63 7.16
CA TYR A 39 -0.86 10.12 8.54
C TYR A 39 -2.19 10.84 8.84
N GLY A 40 -3.17 10.83 7.92
CA GLY A 40 -4.44 11.52 8.07
C GLY A 40 -4.39 13.02 7.83
N TRP A 41 -3.24 13.57 7.44
CA TRP A 41 -3.07 15.01 7.27
C TRP A 41 -3.40 15.45 5.85
N SER A 42 -4.28 16.43 5.68
CA SER A 42 -4.75 16.87 4.35
C SER A 42 -3.64 17.38 3.42
N ASN A 43 -2.52 17.85 3.97
CA ASN A 43 -1.35 18.30 3.22
C ASN A 43 -0.40 17.15 2.78
N GLN A 44 -0.65 15.92 3.21
CA GLN A 44 0.14 14.75 2.83
C GLN A 44 -0.43 14.05 1.59
N PRO A 45 0.40 13.33 0.82
CA PRO A 45 -0.05 12.59 -0.34
C PRO A 45 -1.07 11.50 0.02
N LYS A 46 -1.95 11.17 -0.92
CA LYS A 46 -2.90 10.07 -0.77
C LYS A 46 -2.22 8.72 -1.02
N VAL A 47 -2.26 7.84 -0.03
CA VAL A 47 -1.76 6.47 -0.06
C VAL A 47 -2.89 5.45 -0.22
N ILE A 48 -2.56 4.26 -0.74
CA ILE A 48 -3.49 3.13 -0.78
C ILE A 48 -3.58 2.51 0.61
N THR A 49 -4.79 2.48 1.13
CA THR A 49 -5.18 1.81 2.38
C THR A 49 -6.03 0.58 2.06
N PHE A 50 -5.97 -0.44 2.90
CA PHE A 50 -6.74 -1.68 2.73
C PHE A 50 -6.88 -2.43 4.05
N GLU A 51 -7.78 -3.39 4.07
CA GLU A 51 -7.97 -4.33 5.17
C GLU A 51 -7.36 -5.68 4.84
N ALA A 52 -6.62 -6.24 5.80
CA ALA A 52 -6.03 -7.57 5.70
C ALA A 52 -5.91 -8.22 7.10
N THR A 53 -5.68 -9.53 7.10
CA THR A 53 -5.23 -10.29 8.28
C THR A 53 -3.70 -10.23 8.37
N LYS A 54 -3.14 -10.47 9.56
CA LYS A 54 -1.67 -10.51 9.74
C LYS A 54 -1.00 -11.53 8.79
N SER A 55 -1.67 -12.66 8.51
CA SER A 55 -1.19 -13.69 7.58
C SER A 55 -1.23 -13.25 6.11
N THR A 56 -2.20 -12.43 5.69
CA THR A 56 -2.34 -11.99 4.29
C THR A 56 -1.50 -10.78 3.93
N VAL A 57 -1.03 -9.99 4.90
CA VAL A 57 -0.16 -8.81 4.64
C VAL A 57 1.09 -9.19 3.86
N SER A 58 1.77 -10.29 4.21
CA SER A 58 2.97 -10.74 3.51
C SER A 58 2.70 -11.11 2.04
N THR A 59 1.51 -11.67 1.75
CA THR A 59 1.08 -11.98 0.38
C THR A 59 0.77 -10.71 -0.41
N VAL A 60 0.14 -9.72 0.23
CA VAL A 60 -0.10 -8.39 -0.37
C VAL A 60 1.21 -7.69 -0.68
N GLU A 61 2.17 -7.70 0.25
CA GLU A 61 3.50 -7.12 0.06
C GLU A 61 4.20 -7.71 -1.16
N LYS A 62 4.30 -9.05 -1.23
CA LYS A 62 4.90 -9.77 -2.36
C LYS A 62 4.18 -9.46 -3.68
N ALA A 63 2.86 -9.33 -3.66
CA ALA A 63 2.09 -8.99 -4.85
C ALA A 63 2.40 -7.57 -5.36
N ILE A 64 2.56 -6.59 -4.46
CA ILE A 64 2.93 -5.22 -4.82
C ILE A 64 4.38 -5.16 -5.30
N GLN A 65 5.30 -5.81 -4.58
CA GLN A 65 6.71 -5.92 -4.95
C GLN A 65 6.88 -6.49 -6.37
N LYS A 66 6.20 -7.60 -6.66
CA LYS A 66 6.18 -8.20 -8.00
C LYS A 66 5.57 -7.27 -9.04
N ALA A 67 4.49 -6.57 -8.70
CA ALA A 67 3.85 -5.65 -9.62
C ALA A 67 4.77 -4.47 -9.97
N LEU A 68 5.47 -3.91 -8.99
CA LEU A 68 6.31 -2.71 -9.14
C LEU A 68 7.77 -3.03 -9.51
N GLY A 69 8.16 -4.31 -9.54
CA GLY A 69 9.53 -4.73 -9.88
C GLY A 69 10.56 -4.34 -8.83
N THR A 70 10.18 -4.29 -7.54
CA THR A 70 11.06 -3.83 -6.45
C THR A 70 10.75 -4.57 -5.15
N GLN A 71 11.74 -4.66 -4.25
CA GLN A 71 11.55 -5.15 -2.88
C GLN A 71 11.37 -4.02 -1.85
N TRP A 72 11.54 -2.76 -2.26
CA TRP A 72 11.58 -1.58 -1.39
C TRP A 72 10.18 -1.04 -1.01
N ILE A 73 9.18 -1.93 -1.00
CA ILE A 73 7.80 -1.60 -0.65
C ILE A 73 7.57 -1.84 0.83
N ILE A 74 7.07 -0.81 1.52
CA ILE A 74 6.79 -0.87 2.95
C ILE A 74 5.28 -0.86 3.16
N ILE A 75 4.77 -1.82 3.92
CA ILE A 75 3.38 -1.83 4.39
C ILE A 75 3.38 -1.57 5.89
N ARG A 76 2.58 -0.60 6.32
CA ARG A 76 2.43 -0.21 7.72
C ARG A 76 1.00 -0.40 8.18
N LYS A 77 0.80 -0.61 9.49
CA LYS A 77 -0.54 -0.56 10.09
C LYS A 77 -1.02 0.89 10.05
N LYS A 78 -2.29 1.09 9.70
CA LYS A 78 -2.97 2.39 9.80
C LYS A 78 -3.45 2.59 11.23
N ASP A 79 -2.96 3.62 11.90
CA ASP A 79 -3.25 3.97 13.30
C ASP A 79 -3.96 5.32 13.48
N TRP A 80 -4.31 5.99 12.37
CA TRP A 80 -5.18 7.17 12.32
C TRP A 80 -6.54 6.87 11.66
#